data_AF-A0A4D4MGH9-F1
#
_entry.id   AF-A0A4D4MGH9-F1
#
_cell.length_a   1.000
_cell.length_b   1.000
_cell.length_c   1.000
_cell.angle_alpha   90.00
_cell.angle_beta   90.00
_cell.angle_gamma   90.00
#
_symmetry.space_group_name_H-M   'P 1'
#
loop_
_entity.id
_entity.type
_entity.pdbx_description
1 polymer ?
#
loop_
_entity_poly.entity_id
_entity_poly.type
_entity_poly.pdbx_seq_one_letter_code
_entity_poly.pdbx_strand_id
1 'polypeptide(L)'
;MPVSLSPALEPFLDLLRCPTCRTGLHLGHGALRCPAGHTFDIARHGYVSLLTGTRATSGDDAAMARARDRFLSTGSYGPIRQAVARLAADAMPEQGTVLDVGCGTGYYLDD
;
A
#
# COMPACT_ATOMS: atom_id res chain seq x y z
N MET A 1 11.09 -20.94 4.39
CA MET A 1 10.79 -20.76 2.97
C MET A 1 11.14 -19.34 2.60
N PRO A 2 11.85 -19.06 1.49
CA PRO A 2 12.05 -17.69 1.06
C PRO A 2 10.67 -17.04 0.88
N VAL A 3 10.50 -15.81 1.37
CA VAL A 3 9.29 -15.03 1.15
C VAL A 3 9.20 -14.83 -0.35
N SER A 4 8.34 -15.61 -0.99
CA SER A 4 8.04 -15.44 -2.41
C SER A 4 7.44 -14.05 -2.59
N LEU A 5 7.93 -13.35 -3.61
CA LEU A 5 7.38 -12.09 -4.10
C LEU A 5 5.85 -12.11 -3.98
N SER A 6 5.27 -11.06 -3.42
CA SER A 6 3.90 -10.72 -3.79
C SER A 6 3.98 -10.25 -5.24
N PRO A 7 3.38 -10.95 -6.22
CA PRO A 7 3.36 -10.51 -7.62
C PRO A 7 2.78 -9.09 -7.77
N ALA A 8 2.03 -8.62 -6.75
CA ALA A 8 1.47 -7.29 -6.71
C ALA A 8 2.49 -6.16 -6.48
N LEU A 9 3.67 -6.42 -5.89
CA LEU A 9 4.62 -5.35 -5.55
C LEU A 9 5.60 -5.04 -6.68
N GLU A 10 5.99 -6.06 -7.44
CA GLU A 10 7.04 -5.97 -8.47
C GLU A 10 6.80 -4.88 -9.52
N PRO A 11 5.57 -4.70 -10.06
CA PRO A 11 5.30 -3.68 -11.07
C PRO A 11 5.46 -2.23 -10.58
N PHE A 12 5.56 -2.01 -9.27
CA PHE A 12 5.54 -0.67 -8.66
C PHE A 12 6.83 -0.32 -7.91
N LEU A 13 7.87 -1.15 -8.00
CA LEU A 13 9.13 -0.93 -7.26
C LEU A 13 9.83 0.38 -7.65
N ASP A 14 9.71 0.78 -8.91
CA ASP A 14 10.26 2.02 -9.46
C ASP A 14 9.60 3.29 -8.88
N LEU A 15 8.36 3.17 -8.38
CA LEU A 15 7.64 4.23 -7.66
C LEU A 15 8.10 4.40 -6.22
N LEU A 16 8.78 3.40 -5.65
CA LEU A 16 9.21 3.42 -4.25
C LEU A 16 10.57 4.11 -4.07
N ARG A 17 10.71 4.81 -2.95
CA ARG A 17 11.95 5.48 -2.54
C ARG A 17 12.26 5.15 -1.09
N CYS A 18 13.55 5.02 -0.79
CA CYS A 18 14.03 4.81 0.57
C CYS A 18 13.63 6.02 1.43
N PRO A 19 12.91 5.82 2.55
CA PRO A 19 12.52 6.92 3.42
C PRO A 19 13.73 7.60 4.09
N THR A 20 14.84 6.88 4.26
CA THR A 20 16.06 7.40 4.91
C THR A 20 16.94 8.23 3.98
N CYS A 21 17.25 7.72 2.78
CA CYS A 21 18.20 8.38 1.86
C CYS A 21 17.60 8.80 0.52
N ARG A 22 16.29 8.60 0.31
CA ARG A 22 15.51 9.03 -0.87
C ARG A 22 15.93 8.41 -2.21
N THR A 23 16.85 7.46 -2.22
CA THR A 23 17.23 6.68 -3.42
C THR A 23 16.21 5.58 -3.74
N GLY A 24 16.27 5.04 -4.96
CA GLY A 24 15.40 3.93 -5.38
C GLY A 24 15.57 2.67 -4.52
N LEU A 25 14.48 1.90 -4.40
CA LEU A 25 14.48 0.60 -3.74
C LEU A 25 14.50 -0.51 -4.80
N HIS A 26 15.27 -1.57 -4.53
CA HIS A 26 15.29 -2.79 -5.32
C HIS A 26 15.01 -3.99 -4.43
N LEU A 27 14.53 -5.08 -5.02
CA LEU A 27 14.31 -6.32 -4.31
C LEU A 27 15.66 -7.00 -4.00
N GLY A 28 15.81 -7.51 -2.77
CA GLY A 28 16.92 -8.37 -2.38
C GLY A 28 16.51 -9.32 -1.25
N HIS A 29 16.65 -10.64 -1.47
CA HIS A 29 16.46 -11.68 -0.45
C HIS A 29 15.23 -11.53 0.47
N GLY A 30 14.04 -11.22 -0.08
CA GLY A 30 12.81 -11.09 0.70
C GLY A 30 12.61 -9.72 1.38
N ALA A 31 13.43 -8.73 1.02
CA ALA A 31 13.34 -7.36 1.49
C ALA A 31 13.51 -6.36 0.35
N LEU A 32 13.13 -5.10 0.58
CA LEU A 32 13.50 -3.99 -0.27
C LEU A 32 14.76 -3.32 0.26
N ARG A 33 15.73 -3.03 -0.62
CA ARG A 33 17.01 -2.44 -0.25
C ARG A 33 17.35 -1.25 -1.12
N CYS A 34 18.02 -0.25 -0.54
CA CYS A 34 18.59 0.87 -1.30
C CYS A 34 20.11 0.67 -1.53
N PRO A 35 20.75 1.39 -2.47
CA PRO A 35 22.20 1.30 -2.68
C PRO A 35 23.06 1.61 -1.44
N ALA A 36 22.55 2.46 -0.53
CA ALA A 36 23.23 2.77 0.74
C ALA A 36 23.08 1.68 1.82
N GLY A 37 22.32 0.62 1.54
CA GLY A 37 22.19 -0.55 2.41
C GLY A 37 21.00 -0.58 3.36
N HIS A 38 20.20 0.49 3.47
CA HIS A 38 18.94 0.47 4.21
C HIS A 38 18.00 -0.60 3.63
N THR A 39 17.42 -1.41 4.52
CA THR A 39 16.69 -2.63 4.20
C THR A 39 15.33 -2.62 4.91
N PHE A 40 14.27 -3.02 4.20
CA PHE A 40 12.88 -3.06 4.67
C PHE A 40 12.29 -4.42 4.35
N ASP A 41 12.01 -5.22 5.38
CA ASP A 41 11.51 -6.59 5.21
C ASP A 41 10.10 -6.60 4.60
N ILE A 42 9.87 -7.55 3.68
CA ILE A 42 8.53 -7.85 3.18
C ILE A 42 7.81 -8.68 4.25
N ALA A 43 6.72 -8.16 4.78
CA ALA A 43 5.91 -8.88 5.75
C ALA A 43 5.27 -10.12 5.12
N ARG A 44 4.91 -11.11 5.94
CA ARG A 44 4.24 -12.35 5.47
C ARG A 44 2.97 -12.12 4.64
N HIS A 45 2.32 -10.96 4.79
CA HIS A 45 1.10 -10.59 4.04
C HIS A 45 1.41 -9.77 2.78
N GLY A 46 2.68 -9.64 2.40
CA GLY A 46 3.11 -9.01 1.14
C GLY A 46 3.36 -7.50 1.17
N TYR A 47 3.07 -6.81 2.28
CA TYR A 47 3.36 -5.36 2.41
C TYR A 47 4.77 -5.08 2.94
N VAL A 48 5.27 -3.87 2.70
CA VAL A 48 6.55 -3.38 3.21
C VAL A 48 6.32 -2.14 4.08
N SER A 49 6.79 -2.17 5.33
CA SER A 49 6.74 -1.00 6.19
C SER A 49 7.89 -0.05 5.88
N LEU A 50 7.58 1.16 5.38
CA LEU A 50 8.55 2.22 5.12
C LEU A 50 8.57 3.31 6.21
N LEU A 51 7.99 3.03 7.38
CA LEU A 51 8.02 3.97 8.51
C LEU A 51 9.44 4.05 9.09
N THR A 52 9.92 5.27 9.31
CA THR A 52 11.19 5.55 10.00
C THR A 52 10.93 6.20 11.35
N GLY A 53 11.56 5.70 12.41
CA GLY A 53 11.43 6.26 13.77
C GLY A 53 10.33 5.60 14.61
N THR A 54 9.91 6.27 15.69
CA THR A 54 8.87 5.79 16.60
C THR A 54 7.51 5.76 15.93
N ARG A 55 6.75 4.69 16.19
CA ARG A 55 5.40 4.44 15.66
C ARG A 55 4.53 5.70 15.78
N ALA A 56 3.85 6.09 14.70
CA ALA A 56 2.83 7.13 14.75
C ALA A 56 1.83 6.78 15.87
N THR A 57 1.69 7.67 16.85
CA THR A 57 0.83 7.47 18.02
C THR A 57 -0.65 7.69 17.72
N SER A 58 -0.98 8.11 16.50
CA SER A 58 -2.35 8.33 16.03
C SER A 58 -2.71 7.35 14.92
N GLY A 59 -3.73 6.52 15.17
CA GLY A 59 -4.27 5.59 14.18
C GLY A 59 -5.35 4.71 14.80
N ASP A 60 -6.13 4.06 13.93
CA ASP A 60 -7.12 3.07 14.35
C ASP A 60 -6.42 1.92 15.09
N ASP A 61 -6.96 1.55 16.25
CA ASP A 61 -6.61 0.27 16.85
C ASP A 61 -7.26 -0.89 16.07
N ALA A 62 -6.95 -2.13 16.47
CA ALA A 62 -7.47 -3.30 15.78
C ALA A 62 -9.01 -3.42 15.87
N ALA A 63 -9.65 -2.91 16.92
CA ALA A 63 -11.11 -2.94 17.06
C ALA A 63 -11.78 -1.90 16.14
N MET A 64 -11.21 -0.70 16.05
CA MET A 64 -11.62 0.37 15.15
C MET A 64 -11.47 -0.05 13.68
N ALA A 65 -10.32 -0.64 13.32
CA ALA A 65 -10.10 -1.16 11.98
C ALA A 65 -11.16 -2.21 11.59
N ARG A 66 -11.47 -3.16 12.49
CA ARG A 66 -12.54 -4.14 12.26
C ARG A 66 -13.94 -3.51 12.20
N ALA A 67 -14.19 -2.45 12.98
CA ALA A 67 -15.48 -1.75 12.94
C ALA A 67 -15.68 -1.03 11.60
N ARG A 68 -14.63 -0.38 11.09
CA ARG A 68 -14.60 0.23 9.76
C ARG A 68 -14.86 -0.82 8.68
N ASP A 69 -14.16 -1.95 8.74
CA ASP A 69 -14.32 -3.04 7.78
C ASP A 69 -15.75 -3.59 7.73
N ARG A 70 -16.37 -3.83 8.89
CA ARG A 70 -17.78 -4.26 8.98
C ARG A 70 -18.74 -3.25 8.37
N PHE A 71 -18.53 -1.95 8.62
CA PHE A 71 -19.38 -0.90 8.04
C PHE A 71 -19.22 -0.82 6.52
N LEU A 72 -17.98 -0.86 6.01
CA LEU A 72 -17.72 -0.79 4.58
C LEU A 72 -18.32 -2.00 3.84
N SER A 73 -18.30 -3.17 4.49
CA SER A 73 -18.90 -4.42 3.98
C SER A 73 -20.43 -4.37 3.85
N THR A 74 -21.13 -3.40 4.47
CA THR A 74 -22.58 -3.26 4.27
C THR A 74 -22.94 -2.66 2.90
N GLY A 75 -21.95 -2.19 2.14
CA GLY A 75 -22.16 -1.51 0.87
C GLY A 75 -22.63 -0.07 1.00
N SER A 76 -22.72 0.48 2.23
CA SER A 76 -23.17 1.86 2.46
C SER A 76 -22.32 2.90 1.71
N TYR A 77 -21.04 2.62 1.50
CA TYR A 77 -20.11 3.47 0.75
C TYR A 77 -19.93 3.05 -0.72
N GLY A 78 -20.71 2.06 -1.20
CA GLY A 78 -20.68 1.61 -2.59
C GLY A 78 -20.82 2.75 -3.61
N PRO A 79 -21.79 3.68 -3.46
CA PRO A 79 -21.91 4.82 -4.36
C PRO A 79 -20.67 5.74 -4.38
N ILE A 80 -20.00 5.93 -3.23
CA ILE A 80 -18.78 6.74 -3.13
C ILE A 80 -17.64 6.04 -3.85
N ARG A 81 -17.43 4.74 -3.58
CA ARG A 81 -16.41 3.94 -4.25
C ARG A 81 -16.59 3.97 -5.78
N GLN A 82 -17.81 3.77 -6.27
CA GLN A 82 -18.11 3.81 -7.70
C GLN A 82 -17.84 5.19 -8.31
N ALA A 83 -18.21 6.28 -7.63
CA ALA A 83 -17.94 7.63 -8.10
C ALA A 83 -16.44 7.91 -8.18
N VAL A 84 -15.67 7.55 -7.16
CA VAL A 84 -14.22 7.74 -7.14
C VAL A 84 -13.54 6.91 -8.23
N ALA A 85 -13.92 5.64 -8.39
CA ALA A 85 -13.37 4.78 -9.44
C ALA A 85 -13.61 5.35 -10.85
N ARG A 86 -14.83 5.84 -11.12
CA ARG A 86 -15.17 6.48 -12.40
C ARG A 86 -14.34 7.74 -12.64
N LEU A 87 -14.29 8.64 -11.66
CA LEU A 87 -13.52 9.88 -11.77
C LEU A 87 -12.02 9.61 -11.96
N ALA A 88 -11.48 8.60 -11.29
CA ALA A 88 -10.08 8.19 -11.47
C ALA A 88 -9.85 7.64 -12.89
N ALA A 89 -10.75 6.78 -13.39
CA ALA A 89 -10.66 6.23 -14.74
C ALA A 89 -10.76 7.32 -15.82
N ASP A 90 -11.69 8.27 -15.67
CA ASP A 90 -11.89 9.36 -16.63
C ASP A 90 -10.70 10.35 -16.67
N ALA A 91 -10.00 10.51 -15.54
CA ALA A 91 -8.85 11.40 -15.44
C ALA A 91 -7.51 10.75 -15.84
N MET A 92 -7.46 9.42 -15.94
CA MET A 92 -6.20 8.69 -16.11
C MET A 92 -5.80 8.59 -17.58
N PRO A 93 -4.53 8.87 -17.94
CA PRO A 93 -4.00 8.49 -19.26
C PRO A 93 -3.97 6.96 -19.42
N GLU A 94 -3.92 6.47 -20.67
CA GLU A 94 -3.96 5.03 -21.00
C GLU A 94 -2.93 4.16 -20.26
N GLN A 95 -1.85 4.75 -19.73
CA GLN A 95 -0.76 4.06 -19.02
C GLN A 95 -0.45 4.68 -17.65
N GLY A 96 -1.46 5.18 -16.95
CA GLY A 96 -1.29 5.77 -15.62
C GLY A 96 -1.35 4.77 -14.47
N THR A 97 -0.67 5.10 -13.37
CA THR A 97 -0.72 4.33 -12.11
C THR A 97 -1.57 5.08 -11.08
N VAL A 98 -2.54 4.38 -10.47
CA VAL A 98 -3.33 4.89 -9.33
C VAL A 98 -2.60 4.57 -8.02
N LEU A 99 -2.60 5.53 -7.09
CA LEU A 99 -2.19 5.32 -5.70
C LEU A 99 -3.33 5.71 -4.77
N ASP A 100 -3.80 4.77 -3.94
CA ASP A 100 -4.75 5.04 -2.86
C ASP A 100 -4.00 5.41 -1.57
N VAL A 101 -4.04 6.70 -1.22
CA VAL A 101 -3.35 7.24 -0.05
C VAL A 101 -4.29 7.18 1.16
N GLY A 102 -3.85 6.50 2.21
CA GLY A 102 -4.71 6.26 3.38
C GLY A 102 -5.75 5.17 3.14
N CYS A 103 -5.40 4.17 2.32
CA CYS A 103 -6.29 3.10 1.84
C CYS A 103 -6.95 2.25 2.95
N GLY A 104 -6.46 2.31 4.19
CA GLY A 104 -7.05 1.58 5.31
C GLY A 104 -7.04 0.07 5.06
N THR A 105 -8.23 -0.52 4.96
CA THR A 105 -8.40 -1.96 4.67
C THR A 105 -8.30 -2.30 3.18
N GLY A 106 -8.17 -1.31 2.29
CA GLY A 106 -8.08 -1.49 0.84
C GLY A 106 -9.42 -1.41 0.10
N TYR A 107 -10.52 -1.13 0.80
CA TYR A 107 -11.90 -1.18 0.28
C TYR A 107 -12.13 -0.49 -1.08
N TYR A 108 -11.46 0.64 -1.34
CA TYR A 108 -11.69 1.44 -2.55
C TYR A 108 -11.04 0.85 -3.81
N LEU A 109 -10.08 -0.07 -3.66
CA LEU A 109 -9.42 -0.79 -4.75
C LEU A 109 -9.78 -2.30 -4.78
N ASP A 110 -10.65 -2.75 -3.87
CA ASP A 110 -10.97 -4.17 -3.68
C ASP A 110 -12.16 -4.60 -4.54
N ASP A 111 -11.91 -5.14 -5.74
CA ASP A 111 -12.93 -5.67 -6.66
C ASP A 111 -13.29 -7.14 -6.38
#